data_AF-A0A9W4CU41-F1
#
_entry.id   AF-A0A9W4CU41-F1
#
_cell.length_a   1.000
_cell.length_b   1.000
_cell.length_c   1.000
_cell.angle_alpha   90.00
_cell.angle_beta   90.00
_cell.angle_gamma   90.00
#
_symmetry.space_group_name_H-M   'P 1'
#
loop_
_entity.id
_entity.type
_entity.pdbx_description
1 polymer ?
#
loop_
_entity_poly.entity_id
_entity_poly.type
_entity_poly.pdbx_seq_one_letter_code
_entity_poly.pdbx_strand_id
1 'polypeptide(L)'
;MYQQRLFALHTSQIYTRLSGEIYQPTYQDWLNILKQEVNLIKTESSENIGLSRLNILLGDSLSMWFPNPLLPSGRLWLNQGISGDTTSRIWQRLDIFDQIQPDAIYILAGINDLKNKVSVKEILGNYQKILDYLQQKYPETQILVQSIFPTKLPTEALTFSIPNLLIRELNQNLAQQVKNRGLIYLDFHQRFTDNQGNIRPELTTDGLHLSLEGYKVWQFALKQTESRLTKNRDNNYQNWLKKSSEFPLDGKSYLWVSYPVQPGDTLQKITLNTLGRDDFDYCDLIAIRNNLTSEVLSIDDVIEIPQLI
;
A
#
# COMPACT_ATOMS: atom_id res chain seq x y z
N MET A 1 -11.12 29.60 1.96
CA MET A 1 -10.53 30.88 2.44
C MET A 1 -9.32 30.69 3.37
N TYR A 2 -9.37 29.84 4.42
CA TYR A 2 -8.21 29.63 5.33
C TYR A 2 -6.94 29.14 4.61
N GLN A 3 -7.04 28.08 3.80
CA GLN A 3 -5.89 27.52 3.05
C GLN A 3 -5.28 28.50 2.05
N GLN A 4 -6.11 29.27 1.33
CA GLN A 4 -5.64 30.33 0.43
C GLN A 4 -4.88 31.43 1.17
N ARG A 5 -5.30 31.78 2.39
CA ARG A 5 -4.61 32.77 3.23
C ARG A 5 -3.28 32.26 3.76
N LEU A 6 -3.23 31.02 4.27
CA LEU A 6 -1.97 30.38 4.69
C LEU A 6 -0.96 30.31 3.54
N PHE A 7 -1.41 29.91 2.36
CA PHE A 7 -0.57 29.83 1.17
C PHE A 7 -0.01 31.20 0.75
N ALA A 8 -0.86 32.23 0.72
CA ALA A 8 -0.41 33.59 0.41
C ALA A 8 0.72 34.01 1.36
N LEU A 9 0.56 33.77 2.66
CA LEU A 9 1.59 34.07 3.66
C LEU A 9 2.90 33.30 3.41
N HIS A 10 2.82 31.99 3.11
CA HIS A 10 3.99 31.15 2.83
C HIS A 10 4.77 31.62 1.58
N THR A 11 4.07 32.21 0.60
CA THR A 11 4.69 32.76 -0.62
C THR A 11 4.99 34.26 -0.53
N SER A 12 4.91 34.84 0.67
CA SER A 12 5.13 36.28 0.90
C SER A 12 4.20 37.19 0.09
N GLN A 13 2.95 36.75 -0.11
CA GLN A 13 1.86 37.46 -0.77
C GLN A 13 0.67 37.67 0.19
N ILE A 14 -0.28 38.51 -0.21
CA ILE A 14 -1.58 38.64 0.48
C ILE A 14 -2.65 37.95 -0.35
N TYR A 15 -3.61 37.28 0.30
CA TYR A 15 -4.55 36.38 -0.39
C TYR A 15 -5.42 37.06 -1.46
N THR A 16 -5.62 38.37 -1.36
CA THR A 16 -6.34 39.19 -2.35
C THR A 16 -5.52 39.46 -3.63
N ARG A 17 -4.24 39.10 -3.64
CA ARG A 17 -3.34 39.18 -4.79
C ARG A 17 -3.03 37.81 -5.40
N LEU A 18 -3.58 36.73 -4.84
CA LEU A 18 -3.58 35.45 -5.52
C LEU A 18 -4.44 35.58 -6.77
N SER A 19 -3.89 35.22 -7.93
CA SER A 19 -4.65 35.15 -9.18
C SER A 19 -5.91 34.30 -8.98
N GLY A 20 -7.06 34.79 -9.43
CA GLY A 20 -8.41 34.31 -9.06
C GLY A 20 -8.83 32.89 -9.49
N GLU A 21 -7.89 32.02 -9.85
CA GLU A 21 -8.16 30.59 -9.98
C GLU A 21 -7.84 29.88 -8.66
N ILE A 22 -8.58 28.80 -8.39
CA ILE A 22 -8.29 27.89 -7.28
C ILE A 22 -6.81 27.49 -7.37
N TYR A 23 -5.98 27.99 -6.44
CA TYR A 23 -4.55 27.72 -6.45
C TYR A 23 -4.29 26.21 -6.42
N GLN A 24 -3.60 25.70 -7.44
CA GLN A 24 -3.13 24.33 -7.53
C GLN A 24 -1.61 24.34 -7.29
N PRO A 25 -1.09 23.62 -6.29
CA PRO A 25 0.35 23.55 -6.04
C PRO A 25 1.11 23.08 -7.28
N THR A 26 2.24 23.74 -7.57
CA THR A 26 3.15 23.28 -8.63
C THR A 26 3.88 22.01 -8.18
N TYR A 27 4.52 21.32 -9.11
CA TYR A 27 5.36 20.18 -8.77
C TYR A 27 6.50 20.58 -7.81
N GLN A 28 7.10 21.75 -7.99
CA GLN A 28 8.15 22.24 -7.11
C GLN A 28 7.64 22.52 -5.69
N ASP A 29 6.41 23.00 -5.54
CA ASP A 29 5.79 23.19 -4.22
C ASP A 29 5.64 21.86 -3.49
N TRP A 30 5.21 20.80 -4.20
CA TRP A 30 5.16 19.45 -3.64
C TRP A 30 6.54 18.98 -3.18
N LEU A 31 7.58 19.12 -4.02
CA LEU A 31 8.94 18.74 -3.62
C LEU A 31 9.42 19.50 -2.38
N ASN A 32 9.07 20.79 -2.27
CA ASN A 32 9.43 21.60 -1.12
C ASN A 32 8.75 21.13 0.17
N ILE A 33 7.47 20.78 0.11
CA ILE A 33 6.73 20.24 1.26
C ILE A 33 7.30 18.88 1.68
N LEU A 34 7.48 17.96 0.73
CA LEU A 34 8.02 16.63 1.02
C LEU A 34 9.42 16.70 1.67
N LYS A 35 10.27 17.64 1.23
CA LYS A 35 11.57 17.91 1.87
C LYS A 35 11.44 18.43 3.29
N GLN A 36 10.46 19.30 3.56
CA GLN A 36 10.20 19.79 4.92
C GLN A 36 9.74 18.67 5.84
N GLU A 37 8.84 17.78 5.38
CA GLU A 37 8.39 16.62 6.15
C GLU A 37 9.54 15.67 6.51
N VAL A 38 10.45 15.40 5.56
CA VAL A 38 11.68 14.62 5.84
C VAL A 38 12.53 15.30 6.92
N ASN A 39 12.72 16.61 6.84
CA ASN A 39 13.52 17.34 7.82
C ASN A 39 12.88 17.31 9.22
N LEU A 40 11.55 17.32 9.30
CA LEU A 40 10.82 17.14 10.56
C LEU A 40 11.07 15.75 11.14
N ILE A 41 10.90 14.69 10.34
CA ILE A 41 11.18 13.31 10.76
C ILE A 41 12.62 13.14 11.24
N LYS A 42 13.58 13.73 10.53
CA LYS A 42 15.00 13.71 10.91
C LYS A 42 15.23 14.34 12.28
N THR A 43 14.61 15.49 12.54
CA THR A 43 14.73 16.22 13.81
C THR A 43 14.10 15.41 14.95
N GLU A 44 12.88 14.91 14.75
CA GLU A 44 12.18 14.09 15.75
C GLU A 44 12.91 12.78 16.08
N SER A 45 13.50 12.13 15.07
CA SER A 45 14.27 10.89 15.25
C SER A 45 15.58 11.10 16.00
N SER A 46 16.14 12.32 15.95
CA SER A 46 17.35 12.67 16.70
C SER A 46 17.05 12.96 18.18
N GLU A 47 15.82 13.35 18.52
CA GLU A 47 15.38 13.66 19.88
C GLU A 47 14.73 12.45 20.57
N ASN A 48 14.02 11.60 19.82
CA ASN A 48 13.38 10.37 20.29
C ASN A 48 14.16 9.14 19.84
N ILE A 49 15.22 8.82 20.57
CA ILE A 49 16.09 7.65 20.32
C ILE A 49 15.24 6.35 20.36
N GLY A 50 14.88 5.82 19.18
CA GLY A 50 14.68 4.39 18.95
C GLY A 50 13.29 3.76 19.14
N LEU A 51 12.18 4.52 19.26
CA LEU A 51 10.88 3.90 19.59
C LEU A 51 9.87 3.78 18.44
N SER A 52 10.04 4.48 17.32
CA SER A 52 9.06 4.42 16.21
C SER A 52 9.69 3.94 14.92
N ARG A 53 9.26 2.76 14.45
CA ARG A 53 9.64 2.27 13.12
C ARG A 53 8.99 3.15 12.05
N LEU A 54 9.81 3.61 11.11
CA LEU A 54 9.44 4.57 10.06
C LEU A 54 9.21 3.85 8.74
N ASN A 55 8.00 3.99 8.20
CA ASN A 55 7.65 3.51 6.88
C ASN A 55 7.49 4.69 5.91
N ILE A 56 7.92 4.52 4.67
CA ILE A 56 7.66 5.46 3.58
C ILE A 56 6.66 4.87 2.61
N LEU A 57 5.61 5.62 2.28
CA LEU A 57 4.72 5.33 1.15
C LEU A 57 5.15 6.18 -0.04
N LEU A 58 5.82 5.58 -1.03
CA LEU A 58 6.34 6.24 -2.21
C LEU A 58 5.45 5.94 -3.42
N GLY A 59 4.96 6.97 -4.11
CA GLY A 59 4.12 6.73 -5.28
C GLY A 59 3.49 7.97 -5.89
N ASP A 60 2.31 7.76 -6.46
CA ASP A 60 1.55 8.78 -7.20
C ASP A 60 0.32 9.30 -6.43
N SER A 61 -0.76 9.66 -7.14
CA SER A 61 -2.01 10.12 -6.51
C SER A 61 -2.61 9.06 -5.60
N LEU A 62 -2.54 7.78 -5.95
CA LEU A 62 -3.12 6.71 -5.14
C LEU A 62 -2.48 6.66 -3.75
N SER A 63 -1.16 6.82 -3.68
CA SER A 63 -0.41 6.94 -2.43
C SER A 63 -0.69 8.27 -1.73
N MET A 64 -0.64 9.40 -2.43
CA MET A 64 -0.89 10.73 -1.87
C MET A 64 -2.24 10.82 -1.14
N TRP A 65 -3.28 10.23 -1.71
CA TRP A 65 -4.64 10.27 -1.16
C TRP A 65 -4.92 9.15 -0.15
N PHE A 66 -3.92 8.34 0.24
CA PHE A 66 -4.10 7.31 1.25
C PHE A 66 -4.55 7.95 2.59
N PRO A 67 -5.74 7.59 3.11
CA PRO A 67 -6.24 8.25 4.32
C PRO A 67 -5.40 7.93 5.56
N ASN A 68 -4.93 8.95 6.28
CA ASN A 68 -4.11 8.78 7.49
C ASN A 68 -4.72 7.82 8.53
N PRO A 69 -6.02 7.85 8.85
CA PRO A 69 -6.61 6.91 9.82
C PRO A 69 -6.60 5.45 9.36
N LEU A 70 -6.35 5.21 8.06
CA LEU A 70 -6.28 3.86 7.52
C LEU A 70 -4.84 3.31 7.46
N LEU A 71 -3.83 4.12 7.73
CA LEU A 71 -2.45 3.61 7.76
C LEU A 71 -2.28 2.64 8.96
N PRO A 72 -1.52 1.53 8.80
CA PRO A 72 -1.27 0.61 9.91
C PRO A 72 -0.67 1.32 11.12
N SER A 73 -1.28 1.13 12.29
CA SER A 73 -0.79 1.68 13.56
C SER A 73 0.56 1.07 13.96
N GLY A 74 1.41 1.83 14.67
CA GLY A 74 2.57 1.28 15.39
C GLY A 74 4.02 1.52 14.87
N ARG A 75 4.41 2.40 13.93
CA ARG A 75 3.80 2.88 12.71
C ARG A 75 3.90 4.39 12.53
N LEU A 76 5.10 4.97 12.37
CA LEU A 76 5.23 6.26 11.69
C LEU A 76 5.19 6.03 10.18
N TRP A 77 4.39 6.83 9.48
CA TRP A 77 4.25 6.78 8.03
C TRP A 77 4.53 8.14 7.43
N LEU A 78 5.56 8.19 6.57
CA LEU A 78 5.87 9.35 5.75
C LEU A 78 5.32 9.11 4.34
N ASN A 79 4.27 9.84 3.98
CA ASN A 79 3.66 9.72 2.65
C ASN A 79 4.39 10.62 1.65
N GLN A 80 5.12 10.00 0.74
CA GLN A 80 5.91 10.66 -0.31
C GLN A 80 5.25 10.49 -1.69
N GLY A 81 3.91 10.41 -1.73
CA GLY A 81 3.13 10.38 -2.97
C GLY A 81 2.99 11.76 -3.63
N ILE A 82 3.03 11.84 -4.96
CA ILE A 82 2.67 13.06 -5.71
C ILE A 82 1.67 12.73 -6.81
N SER A 83 0.54 13.43 -6.85
CA SER A 83 -0.45 13.24 -7.91
C SER A 83 0.17 13.40 -9.30
N GLY A 84 -0.05 12.41 -10.17
CA GLY A 84 0.48 12.39 -11.53
C GLY A 84 1.95 11.96 -11.67
N ASP A 85 2.61 11.56 -10.58
CA ASP A 85 3.99 11.08 -10.68
C ASP A 85 4.11 9.84 -11.56
N THR A 86 5.18 9.86 -12.35
CA THR A 86 5.66 8.73 -13.15
C THR A 86 6.87 8.10 -12.47
N THR A 87 7.24 6.89 -12.88
CA THR A 87 8.47 6.24 -12.39
C THR A 87 9.71 7.09 -12.64
N SER A 88 9.78 7.81 -13.77
CA SER A 88 10.89 8.73 -14.06
C SER A 88 10.95 9.94 -13.12
N ARG A 89 9.80 10.48 -12.69
CA ARG A 89 9.73 11.60 -11.74
C ARG A 89 10.11 11.17 -10.34
N ILE A 90 9.64 10.00 -9.90
CA ILE A 90 10.03 9.40 -8.62
C ILE A 90 11.55 9.22 -8.57
N TRP A 91 12.14 8.64 -9.62
CA TRP A 91 13.60 8.50 -9.74
C TRP A 91 14.34 9.83 -9.52
N GLN A 92 13.86 10.92 -10.10
CA GLN A 92 14.50 12.24 -10.02
C GLN A 92 14.44 12.90 -8.64
N ARG A 93 13.63 12.38 -7.70
CA ARG A 93 13.42 12.99 -6.38
C ARG A 93 13.68 12.05 -5.19
N LEU A 94 14.28 10.89 -5.42
CA LEU A 94 14.57 9.93 -4.34
C LEU A 94 15.50 10.52 -3.27
N ASP A 95 16.38 11.44 -3.68
CA ASP A 95 17.32 12.14 -2.80
C ASP A 95 16.64 13.00 -1.71
N ILE A 96 15.34 13.27 -1.84
CA ILE A 96 14.57 14.03 -0.86
C ILE A 96 14.65 13.42 0.54
N PHE A 97 14.60 12.08 0.64
CA PHE A 97 14.60 11.38 1.93
C PHE A 97 15.95 10.73 2.27
N ASP A 98 17.05 11.17 1.65
CA ASP A 98 18.40 10.65 1.87
C ASP A 98 18.94 10.80 3.30
N GLN A 99 18.33 11.67 4.09
CA GLN A 99 18.77 12.05 5.44
C GLN A 99 18.04 11.31 6.56
N ILE A 100 17.13 10.40 6.23
CA ILE A 100 16.37 9.58 7.17
C ILE A 100 16.61 8.10 6.88
N GLN A 101 16.42 7.25 7.88
CA GLN A 101 16.59 5.80 7.75
C GLN A 101 15.24 5.09 7.98
N PRO A 102 14.49 4.76 6.91
CA PRO A 102 13.22 4.05 7.06
C PRO A 102 13.45 2.56 7.35
N ASP A 103 12.54 1.93 8.09
CA ASP A 103 12.47 0.48 8.24
C ASP A 103 11.91 -0.19 6.98
N ALA A 104 10.95 0.47 6.32
CA ALA A 104 10.34 -0.03 5.10
C ALA A 104 9.99 1.08 4.09
N ILE A 105 10.11 0.78 2.81
CA ILE A 105 9.67 1.64 1.71
C ILE A 105 8.69 0.86 0.84
N TYR A 106 7.47 1.35 0.75
CA TYR A 106 6.37 0.81 -0.03
C TYR A 106 6.23 1.61 -1.33
N ILE A 107 6.48 0.97 -2.48
CA ILE A 107 6.50 1.64 -3.79
C ILE A 107 5.27 1.23 -4.59
N LEU A 108 4.47 2.19 -5.05
CA LEU A 108 3.40 1.99 -6.03
C LEU A 108 3.45 3.12 -7.06
N ALA A 109 3.89 2.80 -8.29
CA ALA A 109 3.98 3.76 -9.38
C ALA A 109 4.03 3.09 -10.75
N GLY A 110 3.49 3.75 -11.77
CA GLY A 110 3.52 3.25 -13.15
C GLY A 110 2.23 3.46 -13.91
N ILE A 111 1.12 3.74 -13.21
CA ILE A 111 -0.16 3.95 -13.87
C ILE A 111 -0.17 5.23 -14.71
N ASN A 112 0.50 6.29 -14.23
CA ASN A 112 0.67 7.54 -14.98
C ASN A 112 1.63 7.38 -16.16
N ASP A 113 2.65 6.53 -16.06
CA ASP A 113 3.52 6.17 -17.17
C ASP A 113 2.71 5.51 -18.30
N LEU A 114 1.87 4.53 -17.95
CA LEU A 114 0.98 3.84 -18.90
C LEU A 114 -0.06 4.79 -19.52
N LYS A 115 -0.66 5.68 -18.70
CA LYS A 115 -1.52 6.77 -19.20
C LYS A 115 -0.80 7.65 -20.23
N ASN A 116 0.47 7.97 -19.97
CA ASN A 116 1.33 8.75 -20.86
C ASN A 116 1.92 7.92 -22.02
N LYS A 117 1.49 6.66 -22.18
CA LYS A 117 1.91 5.72 -23.24
C LYS A 117 3.41 5.40 -23.21
N VAL A 118 4.04 5.52 -22.05
CA VAL A 118 5.41 5.06 -21.82
C VAL A 118 5.43 3.52 -21.92
N SER A 119 6.44 2.97 -22.58
CA SER A 119 6.53 1.52 -22.77
C SER A 119 6.81 0.77 -21.46
N VAL A 120 6.28 -0.44 -21.30
CA VAL A 120 6.55 -1.32 -20.14
C VAL A 120 8.06 -1.47 -19.91
N LYS A 121 8.84 -1.64 -20.99
CA LYS A 121 10.30 -1.73 -20.93
C LYS A 121 10.96 -0.50 -20.29
N GLU A 122 10.51 0.70 -20.63
CA GLU A 122 11.04 1.94 -20.06
C GLU A 122 10.67 2.09 -18.58
N ILE A 123 9.42 1.75 -18.23
CA ILE A 123 8.96 1.73 -16.83
C ILE A 123 9.82 0.79 -15.98
N LEU A 124 10.08 -0.44 -16.47
CA LEU A 124 10.96 -1.40 -15.80
C LEU A 124 12.40 -0.89 -15.66
N GLY A 125 12.91 -0.18 -16.67
CA GLY A 125 14.22 0.47 -16.63
C GLY A 125 14.31 1.59 -15.58
N ASN A 126 13.22 2.34 -15.36
CA ASN A 126 13.15 3.32 -14.27
C ASN A 126 13.08 2.62 -12.91
N TYR A 127 12.28 1.56 -12.77
CA TYR A 127 12.27 0.74 -11.56
C TYR A 127 13.64 0.15 -11.25
N GLN A 128 14.41 -0.27 -12.25
CA GLN A 128 15.77 -0.75 -12.05
C GLN A 128 16.64 0.32 -11.36
N LYS A 129 16.64 1.55 -11.87
CA LYS A 129 17.40 2.66 -11.27
C LYS A 129 16.94 2.97 -9.85
N ILE A 130 15.62 3.02 -9.64
CA ILE A 130 15.02 3.28 -8.32
C ILE A 130 15.47 2.19 -7.32
N LEU A 131 15.33 0.92 -7.69
CA LEU A 131 15.67 -0.19 -6.80
C LEU A 131 17.17 -0.28 -6.54
N ASP A 132 18.02 -0.07 -7.56
CA ASP A 132 19.48 -0.02 -7.41
C ASP A 132 19.88 1.06 -6.39
N TYR A 133 19.33 2.26 -6.52
CA TYR A 133 19.59 3.37 -5.61
C TYR A 133 19.12 3.08 -4.19
N LEU A 134 17.88 2.61 -4.01
CA LEU A 134 17.32 2.35 -2.69
C LEU A 134 18.07 1.21 -1.97
N GLN A 135 18.45 0.14 -2.67
CA GLN A 135 19.23 -0.96 -2.08
C GLN A 135 20.64 -0.49 -1.67
N GLN A 136 21.27 0.38 -2.48
CA GLN A 136 22.58 0.94 -2.14
C GLN A 136 22.49 1.90 -0.95
N LYS A 137 21.48 2.78 -0.95
CA LYS A 137 21.30 3.81 0.06
C LYS A 137 20.85 3.24 1.40
N TYR A 138 20.02 2.19 1.37
CA TYR A 138 19.33 1.65 2.52
C TYR A 138 19.45 0.12 2.62
N PRO A 139 20.65 -0.41 2.92
CA PRO A 139 20.90 -1.86 2.88
C PRO A 139 20.06 -2.67 3.89
N GLU A 140 19.64 -2.06 5.00
CA GLU A 140 18.84 -2.73 6.05
C GLU A 140 17.32 -2.50 5.90
N THR A 141 16.91 -1.66 4.96
CA THR A 141 15.50 -1.28 4.77
C THR A 141 14.76 -2.33 3.96
N GLN A 142 13.56 -2.70 4.40
CA GLN A 142 12.67 -3.56 3.63
C GLN A 142 12.09 -2.76 2.45
N ILE A 143 12.45 -3.13 1.23
CA ILE A 143 11.90 -2.50 0.02
C ILE A 143 10.79 -3.39 -0.54
N LEU A 144 9.58 -2.84 -0.60
CA LEU A 144 8.37 -3.53 -1.03
C LEU A 144 7.80 -2.84 -2.27
N VAL A 145 7.70 -3.58 -3.37
CA VAL A 145 7.07 -3.10 -4.61
C VAL A 145 5.66 -3.67 -4.70
N GLN A 146 4.68 -2.79 -4.88
CA GLN A 146 3.27 -3.14 -4.95
C GLN A 146 2.84 -3.29 -6.40
N SER A 147 1.99 -4.28 -6.68
CA SER A 147 1.35 -4.43 -7.99
C SER A 147 0.53 -3.18 -8.30
N ILE A 148 0.61 -2.69 -9.53
CA ILE A 148 -0.24 -1.62 -10.03
C ILE A 148 -1.68 -2.13 -10.08
N PHE A 149 -2.61 -1.34 -9.53
CA PHE A 149 -4.02 -1.72 -9.51
C PHE A 149 -4.60 -1.81 -10.92
N PRO A 150 -5.58 -2.70 -11.14
CA PRO A 150 -6.37 -2.69 -12.37
C PRO A 150 -7.15 -1.38 -12.48
N THR A 151 -7.67 -1.12 -13.68
CA THR A 151 -8.55 0.03 -13.94
C THR A 151 -9.85 -0.42 -14.60
N LYS A 152 -10.82 0.48 -14.72
CA LYS A 152 -12.01 0.33 -15.55
C LYS A 152 -12.17 1.62 -16.34
N LEU A 153 -11.35 1.76 -17.37
CA LEU A 153 -11.24 2.97 -18.20
C LEU A 153 -11.49 2.63 -19.68
N PRO A 154 -12.01 3.57 -20.48
CA PRO A 154 -12.43 4.92 -20.10
C PRO A 154 -13.74 4.95 -19.29
N THR A 155 -14.01 6.09 -18.63
CA THR A 155 -15.28 6.41 -17.96
C THR A 155 -15.78 7.79 -18.38
N GLU A 156 -16.97 8.19 -17.90
CA GLU A 156 -17.48 9.56 -18.10
C GLU A 156 -16.56 10.63 -17.49
N ALA A 157 -15.96 10.33 -16.34
CA ALA A 157 -15.04 11.23 -15.64
C ALA A 157 -13.63 11.23 -16.27
N LEU A 158 -13.15 10.07 -16.73
CA LEU A 158 -11.81 9.87 -17.25
C LEU A 158 -11.86 9.27 -18.66
N THR A 159 -11.74 10.11 -19.68
CA THR A 159 -11.97 9.74 -21.09
C THR A 159 -10.79 9.04 -21.77
N PHE A 160 -9.64 8.92 -21.09
CA PHE A 160 -8.48 8.18 -21.60
C PHE A 160 -8.59 6.68 -21.26
N SER A 161 -7.82 5.86 -21.98
CA SER A 161 -7.80 4.40 -21.79
C SER A 161 -6.43 3.94 -21.32
N ILE A 162 -6.41 3.00 -20.37
CA ILE A 162 -5.22 2.24 -19.98
C ILE A 162 -5.58 0.76 -20.13
N PRO A 163 -5.00 0.03 -21.10
CA PRO A 163 -5.28 -1.39 -21.25
C PRO A 163 -4.82 -2.19 -20.01
N ASN A 164 -5.73 -2.88 -19.34
CA ASN A 164 -5.39 -3.78 -18.21
C ASN A 164 -4.39 -4.88 -18.60
N LEU A 165 -4.27 -5.21 -19.90
CA LEU A 165 -3.22 -6.11 -20.38
C LEU A 165 -1.81 -5.57 -20.12
N LEU A 166 -1.57 -4.27 -20.33
CA LEU A 166 -0.28 -3.64 -20.06
C LEU A 166 0.01 -3.54 -18.56
N ILE A 167 -1.02 -3.33 -17.73
CA ILE A 167 -0.91 -3.37 -16.27
C ILE A 167 -0.47 -4.76 -15.82
N ARG A 168 -1.10 -5.82 -16.34
CA ARG A 168 -0.72 -7.21 -16.04
C ARG A 168 0.70 -7.54 -16.52
N GLU A 169 1.05 -7.15 -17.73
CA GLU A 169 2.41 -7.31 -18.27
C GLU A 169 3.45 -6.63 -17.37
N LEU A 170 3.21 -5.36 -16.99
CA LEU A 170 4.09 -4.62 -16.10
C LEU A 170 4.21 -5.31 -14.73
N ASN A 171 3.09 -5.71 -14.13
CA ASN A 171 3.07 -6.39 -12.84
C ASN A 171 3.85 -7.71 -12.85
N GLN A 172 3.68 -8.54 -13.88
CA GLN A 172 4.41 -9.80 -14.03
C GLN A 172 5.92 -9.56 -14.13
N ASN A 173 6.35 -8.60 -14.94
CA ASN A 173 7.76 -8.28 -15.10
C ASN A 173 8.35 -7.65 -13.82
N LEU A 174 7.61 -6.77 -13.14
CA LEU A 174 8.02 -6.20 -11.86
C LEU A 174 8.19 -7.29 -10.79
N ALA A 175 7.24 -8.22 -10.68
CA ALA A 175 7.32 -9.33 -9.73
C ALA A 175 8.62 -10.14 -9.93
N GLN A 176 8.97 -10.45 -11.18
CA GLN A 176 10.19 -11.15 -11.51
C GLN A 176 11.44 -10.32 -11.17
N GLN A 177 11.47 -9.04 -11.56
CA GLN A 177 12.59 -8.14 -11.31
C GLN A 177 12.86 -7.95 -9.81
N VAL A 178 11.81 -7.79 -9.01
CA VAL A 178 11.86 -7.61 -7.56
C VAL A 178 12.33 -8.88 -6.88
N LYS A 179 11.77 -10.04 -7.26
CA LYS A 179 12.18 -11.34 -6.73
C LYS A 179 13.64 -11.66 -7.02
N ASN A 180 14.14 -11.35 -8.22
CA ASN A 180 15.54 -11.58 -8.59
C ASN A 180 16.54 -10.77 -7.75
N ARG A 181 16.07 -9.70 -7.09
CA ARG A 181 16.87 -8.82 -6.22
C ARG A 181 16.80 -9.20 -4.74
N GLY A 182 16.03 -10.26 -4.40
CA GLY A 182 15.74 -10.61 -3.00
C GLY A 182 14.82 -9.61 -2.29
N LEU A 183 14.12 -8.76 -3.06
CA LEU A 183 13.17 -7.79 -2.53
C LEU A 183 11.76 -8.37 -2.46
N ILE A 184 10.83 -7.64 -1.83
CA ILE A 184 9.46 -8.12 -1.60
C ILE A 184 8.53 -7.55 -2.67
N TYR A 185 7.80 -8.43 -3.34
CA TYR A 185 6.72 -8.05 -4.24
C TYR A 185 5.37 -8.31 -3.58
N LEU A 186 4.52 -7.30 -3.51
CA LEU A 186 3.17 -7.37 -2.96
C LEU A 186 2.17 -7.42 -4.11
N ASP A 187 1.62 -8.61 -4.37
CA ASP A 187 0.58 -8.80 -5.39
C ASP A 187 -0.80 -8.53 -4.79
N PHE A 188 -1.42 -7.45 -5.25
CA PHE A 188 -2.79 -7.08 -4.90
C PHE A 188 -3.79 -7.35 -6.03
N HIS A 189 -3.35 -7.79 -7.21
CA HIS A 189 -4.20 -7.85 -8.40
C HIS A 189 -5.51 -8.61 -8.15
N GLN A 190 -5.43 -9.79 -7.54
CA GLN A 190 -6.63 -10.59 -7.22
C GLN A 190 -7.58 -9.92 -6.23
N ARG A 191 -7.08 -9.02 -5.37
CA ARG A 191 -7.90 -8.32 -4.37
C ARG A 191 -8.70 -7.17 -4.97
N PHE A 192 -8.26 -6.64 -6.11
CA PHE A 192 -8.86 -5.46 -6.74
C PHE A 192 -9.60 -5.78 -8.03
N THR A 193 -9.45 -6.99 -8.59
CA THR A 193 -10.07 -7.35 -9.86
C THR A 193 -11.47 -7.96 -9.70
N ASP A 194 -12.34 -7.66 -10.65
CA ASP A 194 -13.56 -8.40 -10.92
C ASP A 194 -13.27 -9.63 -11.81
N ASN A 195 -14.31 -10.41 -12.12
CA ASN A 195 -14.20 -11.61 -12.97
C ASN A 195 -13.75 -11.32 -14.41
N GLN A 196 -13.75 -10.06 -14.84
CA GLN A 196 -13.28 -9.62 -16.16
C GLN A 196 -11.85 -9.06 -16.11
N GLY A 197 -11.24 -9.00 -14.93
CA GLY A 197 -9.90 -8.44 -14.72
C GLY A 197 -9.86 -6.91 -14.73
N ASN A 198 -11.00 -6.24 -14.57
CA ASN A 198 -11.09 -4.79 -14.33
C ASN A 198 -11.12 -4.51 -12.83
N ILE A 199 -10.92 -3.26 -12.42
CA ILE A 199 -11.11 -2.90 -11.01
C ILE A 199 -12.58 -3.14 -10.59
N ARG A 200 -12.79 -3.75 -9.42
CA ARG A 200 -14.13 -3.94 -8.87
C ARG A 200 -14.84 -2.57 -8.71
N PRO A 201 -16.10 -2.42 -9.16
CA PRO A 201 -16.77 -1.11 -9.18
C PRO A 201 -16.86 -0.43 -7.81
N GLU A 202 -17.08 -1.18 -6.74
CA GLU A 202 -17.18 -0.65 -5.38
C GLU A 202 -15.85 -0.13 -4.82
N LEU A 203 -14.71 -0.53 -5.40
CA LEU A 203 -13.39 -0.13 -4.96
C LEU A 203 -12.86 1.13 -5.65
N THR A 204 -13.60 1.71 -6.59
CA THR A 204 -13.17 2.88 -7.35
C THR A 204 -14.23 3.98 -7.37
N THR A 205 -13.81 5.22 -7.51
CA THR A 205 -14.70 6.37 -7.67
C THR A 205 -14.92 6.76 -9.13
N ASP A 206 -13.91 6.56 -9.99
CA ASP A 206 -13.90 7.05 -11.38
C ASP A 206 -13.33 6.04 -12.39
N GLY A 207 -13.04 4.80 -11.95
CA GLY A 207 -12.39 3.77 -12.76
C GLY A 207 -10.87 3.69 -12.59
N LEU A 208 -10.26 4.62 -11.86
CA LEU A 208 -8.82 4.68 -11.58
C LEU A 208 -8.51 4.90 -10.09
N HIS A 209 -9.07 5.93 -9.49
CA HIS A 209 -8.83 6.28 -8.08
C HIS A 209 -9.70 5.43 -7.16
N LEU A 210 -9.16 5.11 -5.99
CA LEU A 210 -9.84 4.23 -5.04
C LEU A 210 -10.98 4.95 -4.32
N SER A 211 -12.05 4.19 -4.05
CA SER A 211 -13.06 4.56 -3.06
C SER A 211 -12.52 4.34 -1.63
N LEU A 212 -13.27 4.75 -0.61
CA LEU A 212 -12.94 4.42 0.78
C LEU A 212 -12.82 2.90 0.99
N GLU A 213 -13.70 2.11 0.36
CA GLU A 213 -13.64 0.64 0.43
C GLU A 213 -12.40 0.09 -0.29
N GLY A 214 -12.00 0.69 -1.42
CA GLY A 214 -10.71 0.41 -2.07
C GLY A 214 -9.52 0.62 -1.15
N TYR A 215 -9.50 1.75 -0.42
CA TYR A 215 -8.45 2.01 0.57
C TYR A 215 -8.49 1.07 1.78
N LYS A 216 -9.67 0.60 2.22
CA LYS A 216 -9.76 -0.41 3.29
C LYS A 216 -9.19 -1.77 2.85
N VAL A 217 -9.43 -2.18 1.60
CA VAL A 217 -8.79 -3.39 1.04
C VAL A 217 -7.26 -3.22 1.01
N TRP A 218 -6.77 -2.05 0.60
CA TRP A 218 -5.34 -1.75 0.63
C TRP A 218 -4.77 -1.75 2.06
N GLN A 219 -5.43 -1.08 3.00
CA GLN A 219 -5.08 -1.08 4.43
C GLN A 219 -4.95 -2.51 4.96
N PHE A 220 -5.95 -3.36 4.72
CA PHE A 220 -5.93 -4.72 5.20
C PHE A 220 -4.69 -5.47 4.69
N ALA A 221 -4.37 -5.31 3.40
CA ALA A 221 -3.16 -5.89 2.81
C ALA A 221 -1.86 -5.37 3.43
N LEU A 222 -1.77 -4.07 3.73
CA LEU A 222 -0.61 -3.47 4.39
C LEU A 222 -0.46 -3.96 5.83
N LYS A 223 -1.55 -4.04 6.61
CA LYS A 223 -1.51 -4.59 7.97
C LYS A 223 -1.05 -6.06 7.97
N GLN A 224 -1.54 -6.87 7.02
CA GLN A 224 -1.07 -8.26 6.85
C GLN A 224 0.41 -8.32 6.52
N THR A 225 0.89 -7.43 5.65
CA THR A 225 2.30 -7.36 5.29
C THR A 225 3.17 -7.02 6.50
N GLU A 226 2.82 -5.97 7.25
CA GLU A 226 3.53 -5.59 8.48
C GLU A 226 3.54 -6.72 9.52
N SER A 227 2.39 -7.35 9.77
CA SER A 227 2.29 -8.50 10.67
C SER A 227 3.29 -9.60 10.28
N ARG A 228 3.33 -9.97 9.00
CA ARG A 228 4.23 -11.02 8.49
C ARG A 228 5.70 -10.65 8.59
N LEU A 229 6.05 -9.40 8.27
CA LEU A 229 7.41 -8.89 8.43
C LEU A 229 7.86 -8.99 9.89
N THR A 230 7.00 -8.62 10.85
CA THR A 230 7.35 -8.69 12.26
C THR A 230 7.47 -10.11 12.82
N LYS A 231 6.77 -11.08 12.23
CA LYS A 231 6.73 -12.48 12.67
C LYS A 231 7.61 -13.41 11.83
N ASN A 232 8.32 -12.89 10.82
CA ASN A 232 9.07 -13.67 9.83
C ASN A 232 8.23 -14.77 9.14
N ARG A 233 6.95 -14.47 8.85
CA ARG A 233 6.00 -15.38 8.17
C ARG A 233 6.19 -15.32 6.65
N ASP A 234 7.24 -16.00 6.17
CA ASP A 234 7.58 -16.05 4.75
C ASP A 234 6.51 -16.75 3.88
N ASN A 235 6.75 -16.80 2.57
CA ASN A 235 5.83 -17.46 1.63
C ASN A 235 5.70 -18.97 1.90
N ASN A 236 6.73 -19.63 2.43
CA ASN A 236 6.69 -21.05 2.77
C ASN A 236 5.75 -21.28 3.95
N TYR A 237 5.85 -20.45 5.00
CA TYR A 237 4.96 -20.47 6.14
C TYR A 237 3.50 -20.28 5.72
N GLN A 238 3.22 -19.27 4.88
CA GLN A 238 1.86 -19.02 4.39
C GLN A 238 1.31 -20.20 3.59
N ASN A 239 2.12 -20.78 2.70
CA ASN A 239 1.71 -21.95 1.91
C ASN A 239 1.50 -23.19 2.76
N TRP A 240 2.34 -23.41 3.78
CA TRP A 240 2.16 -24.47 4.76
C TRP A 240 0.86 -24.25 5.55
N LEU A 241 0.61 -23.05 6.09
CA LEU A 241 -0.59 -22.74 6.87
C LEU A 241 -1.88 -23.02 6.07
N LYS A 242 -1.90 -22.61 4.79
CA LYS A 242 -3.01 -22.85 3.87
C LYS A 242 -3.28 -24.33 3.55
N LYS A 243 -2.26 -25.20 3.65
CA LYS A 243 -2.37 -26.64 3.31
C LYS A 243 -2.43 -27.55 4.53
N SER A 244 -2.03 -27.04 5.69
CA SER A 244 -1.97 -27.80 6.94
C SER A 244 -3.36 -28.27 7.37
N SER A 245 -3.48 -29.49 7.89
CA SER A 245 -4.70 -29.94 8.58
C SER A 245 -4.74 -29.41 10.01
N GLU A 246 -3.56 -29.24 10.62
CA GLU A 246 -3.35 -28.74 11.96
C GLU A 246 -2.17 -27.77 12.01
N PHE A 247 -2.13 -26.89 13.00
CA PHE A 247 -1.01 -25.98 13.21
C PHE A 247 -0.73 -25.72 14.69
N PRO A 248 0.56 -25.61 15.09
CA PRO A 248 0.93 -25.14 16.42
C PRO A 248 0.85 -23.61 16.52
N LEU A 249 0.37 -23.12 17.66
CA LEU A 249 0.39 -21.71 18.04
C LEU A 249 0.46 -21.57 19.56
N ASP A 250 1.43 -20.81 20.06
CA ASP A 250 1.63 -20.53 21.49
C ASP A 250 1.66 -21.80 22.38
N GLY A 251 2.33 -22.86 21.91
CA GLY A 251 2.46 -24.12 22.64
C GLY A 251 1.21 -25.01 22.63
N LYS A 252 0.17 -24.63 21.88
CA LYS A 252 -1.06 -25.40 21.65
C LYS A 252 -1.15 -25.85 20.21
N SER A 253 -1.92 -26.89 19.94
CA SER A 253 -2.22 -27.37 18.59
C SER A 253 -3.67 -27.11 18.23
N TYR A 254 -3.92 -26.69 17.00
CA TYR A 254 -5.25 -26.37 16.49
C TYR A 254 -5.52 -27.13 15.20
N LEU A 255 -6.77 -27.59 15.03
CA LEU A 255 -7.30 -28.08 13.76
C LEU A 255 -8.04 -26.96 13.02
N TRP A 256 -8.10 -27.04 11.70
CA TRP A 256 -8.99 -26.22 10.90
C TRP A 256 -10.37 -26.87 10.78
N VAL A 257 -11.42 -26.13 11.12
CA VAL A 257 -12.80 -26.59 10.98
C VAL A 257 -13.65 -25.61 10.18
N SER A 258 -14.55 -26.14 9.36
CA SER A 258 -15.49 -25.32 8.60
C SER A 258 -16.46 -24.60 9.52
N TYR A 259 -16.66 -23.31 9.25
CA TYR A 259 -17.50 -22.41 10.00
C TYR A 259 -18.35 -21.57 9.04
N PRO A 260 -19.68 -21.73 9.05
CA PRO A 260 -20.58 -20.86 8.29
C PRO A 260 -20.64 -19.49 8.98
N VAL A 261 -20.31 -18.42 8.25
CA VAL A 261 -20.33 -17.06 8.80
C VAL A 261 -21.73 -16.68 9.26
N GLN A 262 -21.85 -16.14 10.46
CA GLN A 262 -23.14 -15.74 11.05
C GLN A 262 -23.37 -14.23 10.95
N PRO A 263 -24.64 -13.76 10.97
CA PRO A 263 -24.91 -12.33 11.00
C PRO A 263 -24.23 -11.64 12.19
N GLY A 264 -23.45 -10.60 11.90
CA GLY A 264 -22.72 -9.82 12.90
C GLY A 264 -21.32 -10.35 13.25
N ASP A 265 -20.90 -11.45 12.61
CA ASP A 265 -19.52 -11.91 12.69
C ASP A 265 -18.55 -10.91 12.06
N THR A 266 -17.38 -10.81 12.68
CA THR A 266 -16.21 -10.14 12.14
C THR A 266 -15.02 -11.05 12.34
N LEU A 267 -13.97 -10.85 11.52
CA LEU A 267 -12.74 -11.63 11.67
C LEU A 267 -12.19 -11.54 13.10
N GLN A 268 -12.22 -10.35 13.70
CA GLN A 268 -11.83 -10.11 15.11
C GLN A 268 -12.66 -10.93 16.10
N LYS A 269 -13.99 -10.92 15.99
CA LYS A 269 -14.86 -11.69 16.90
C LYS A 269 -14.60 -13.20 16.77
N ILE A 270 -14.46 -13.70 15.55
CA ILE A 270 -14.16 -15.10 15.31
C ILE A 270 -12.79 -15.47 15.90
N THR A 271 -11.79 -14.61 15.71
CA THR A 271 -10.44 -14.81 16.25
C THR A 271 -10.46 -14.81 17.78
N LEU A 272 -11.19 -13.88 18.41
CA LEU A 272 -11.38 -13.83 19.86
C LEU A 272 -12.00 -15.12 20.39
N ASN A 273 -13.06 -15.59 19.74
CA ASN A 273 -13.80 -16.79 20.16
C ASN A 273 -12.97 -18.08 20.02
N THR A 274 -12.09 -18.14 19.01
CA THR A 274 -11.35 -19.36 18.66
C THR A 274 -9.96 -19.43 19.30
N LEU A 275 -9.29 -18.28 19.42
CA LEU A 275 -7.89 -18.18 19.87
C LEU A 275 -7.76 -17.42 21.21
N GLY A 276 -8.84 -16.84 21.72
CA GLY A 276 -8.85 -16.07 22.97
C GLY A 276 -8.20 -14.67 22.86
N ARG A 277 -7.89 -14.23 21.63
CA ARG A 277 -7.30 -12.93 21.30
C ARG A 277 -7.82 -12.44 19.96
N ASP A 278 -7.88 -11.13 19.77
CA ASP A 278 -8.37 -10.48 18.55
C ASP A 278 -7.33 -9.58 17.88
N ASP A 279 -6.07 -9.64 18.32
CA ASP A 279 -5.03 -8.84 17.72
C ASP A 279 -4.79 -9.23 16.26
N PHE A 280 -4.34 -8.26 15.47
CA PHE A 280 -4.30 -8.37 14.02
C PHE A 280 -3.45 -9.56 13.53
N ASP A 281 -2.42 -9.96 14.28
CA ASP A 281 -1.55 -11.07 13.91
C ASP A 281 -2.26 -12.43 13.94
N TYR A 282 -3.26 -12.59 14.81
CA TYR A 282 -4.08 -13.81 14.90
C TYR A 282 -5.21 -13.74 13.87
N CYS A 283 -5.79 -12.56 13.65
CA CYS A 283 -6.71 -12.34 12.54
C CYS A 283 -6.05 -12.68 11.19
N ASP A 284 -4.77 -12.30 10.99
CA ASP A 284 -4.01 -12.61 9.77
C ASP A 284 -3.86 -14.11 9.53
N LEU A 285 -3.77 -14.95 10.58
CA LEU A 285 -3.71 -16.42 10.41
C LEU A 285 -4.99 -16.95 9.73
N ILE A 286 -6.15 -16.54 10.24
CA ILE A 286 -7.45 -16.93 9.68
C ILE A 286 -7.64 -16.32 8.29
N ALA A 287 -7.21 -15.06 8.09
CA ALA A 287 -7.27 -14.42 6.79
C ALA A 287 -6.38 -15.09 5.73
N ILE A 288 -5.16 -15.50 6.10
CA ILE A 288 -4.26 -16.26 5.22
C ILE A 288 -4.92 -17.58 4.84
N ARG A 289 -5.45 -18.31 5.82
CA ARG A 289 -6.10 -19.61 5.59
C ARG A 289 -7.21 -19.50 4.55
N ASN A 290 -8.03 -18.46 4.67
CA ASN A 290 -9.25 -18.29 3.89
C ASN A 290 -9.09 -17.37 2.67
N ASN A 291 -7.87 -16.90 2.37
CA ASN A 291 -7.60 -15.92 1.30
C ASN A 291 -8.46 -14.64 1.41
N LEU A 292 -8.75 -14.20 2.63
CA LEU A 292 -9.56 -13.02 2.86
C LEU A 292 -8.81 -11.74 2.43
N THR A 293 -9.57 -10.79 1.91
CA THR A 293 -9.05 -9.51 1.41
C THR A 293 -9.54 -8.30 2.19
N SER A 294 -10.44 -8.52 3.17
CA SER A 294 -10.95 -7.49 4.08
C SER A 294 -11.30 -8.11 5.44
N GLU A 295 -11.47 -7.27 6.47
CA GLU A 295 -11.97 -7.69 7.79
C GLU A 295 -13.48 -8.02 7.79
N VAL A 296 -14.20 -7.57 6.76
CA VAL A 296 -15.63 -7.83 6.56
C VAL A 296 -15.80 -9.20 5.91
N LEU A 297 -16.71 -10.00 6.46
CA LEU A 297 -17.05 -11.34 5.98
C LEU A 297 -18.43 -11.31 5.34
N SER A 298 -18.63 -12.08 4.26
CA SER A 298 -19.97 -12.28 3.69
C SER A 298 -20.72 -13.32 4.52
N ILE A 299 -22.02 -13.09 4.76
CA ILE A 299 -22.86 -14.00 5.57
C ILE A 299 -23.08 -15.36 4.91
N ASP A 300 -22.89 -15.43 3.59
CA ASP A 300 -23.02 -16.66 2.81
C ASP A 300 -21.70 -17.44 2.70
N ASP A 301 -20.60 -16.90 3.25
CA ASP A 301 -19.29 -17.56 3.19
C ASP A 301 -19.20 -18.69 4.23
N VAL A 302 -18.50 -19.74 3.84
CA VAL A 302 -18.00 -20.77 4.77
C VAL A 302 -16.48 -20.63 4.83
N ILE A 303 -15.96 -20.36 6.02
CA ILE A 303 -14.52 -20.19 6.26
C ILE A 303 -13.99 -21.31 7.17
N GLU A 304 -12.68 -21.52 7.17
CA GLU A 304 -12.00 -22.41 8.11
C GLU A 304 -11.46 -21.62 9.29
N ILE A 305 -11.78 -22.06 10.51
CA ILE A 305 -11.36 -21.42 11.75
C ILE A 305 -10.59 -22.41 12.64
N PRO A 306 -9.71 -21.92 13.54
CA PRO A 306 -8.98 -22.78 14.46
C PRO A 306 -9.91 -23.38 15.53
N GLN A 307 -9.76 -24.66 15.81
CA GLN A 307 -10.33 -25.35 16.96
C GLN A 307 -9.22 -26.00 17.77
N LEU A 308 -9.15 -25.71 19.06
CA LEU A 308 -8.15 -26.27 19.97
C LEU A 308 -8.31 -27.80 20.08
N ILE A 309 -7.18 -28.52 20.05
CA ILE A 309 -7.08 -29.96 20.30
C ILE A 309 -6.88 -30.23 21.79
#